data_AF-A0A8J2YMT5-F1
#
_entry.id   AF-A0A8J2YMT5-F1
#
_cell.length_a   1.000
_cell.length_b   1.000
_cell.length_c   1.000
_cell.angle_alpha   90.00
_cell.angle_beta   90.00
_cell.angle_gamma   90.00
#
_symmetry.space_group_name_H-M   'P 1'
#
loop_
_entity.id
_entity.type
_entity.pdbx_description
1 polymer ?
#
loop_
_entity_poly.entity_id
_entity_poly.type
_entity_poly.pdbx_seq_one_letter_code
_entity_poly.pdbx_strand_id
1 'polypeptide(L)'
;MLNKKDVLYNAFVLLFLCGNIIITFTVIYICLDILGLGKIVEHHPTTIYTTVWMDDLIRTLYFSAITLFSVGYGDVTPFEWSRMVAIIESTVGYILPAVITAQYLRLFSPRMEKWFKMGNEDKKKK
;
A
#
# COMPACT_ATOMS: atom_id res chain seq x y z
N MET A 1 -14.06 -22.68 11.98
CA MET A 1 -13.98 -22.82 10.50
C MET A 1 -13.61 -21.45 9.96
N LEU A 2 -12.60 -21.33 9.09
CA LEU A 2 -12.25 -20.06 8.47
C LEU A 2 -13.43 -19.67 7.57
N ASN A 3 -14.26 -18.72 7.99
CA ASN A 3 -15.43 -18.35 7.21
C ASN A 3 -14.93 -17.57 6.00
N LYS A 4 -15.21 -18.03 4.77
CA LYS A 4 -14.80 -17.32 3.55
C LYS A 4 -15.23 -15.84 3.57
N LYS A 5 -16.33 -15.55 4.28
CA LYS A 5 -16.89 -14.21 4.50
C LYS A 5 -15.96 -13.29 5.31
N ASP A 6 -15.30 -13.80 6.35
CA ASP A 6 -14.43 -13.00 7.23
C ASP A 6 -13.13 -12.61 6.51
N VAL A 7 -12.58 -13.53 5.73
CA VAL A 7 -11.40 -13.28 4.88
C VAL A 7 -11.73 -12.24 3.80
N LEU A 8 -12.89 -12.38 3.15
CA LEU A 8 -13.33 -11.43 2.13
C LEU A 8 -13.56 -10.03 2.72
N TYR A 9 -14.17 -9.95 3.90
CA TYR A 9 -14.37 -8.68 4.61
C TYR A 9 -13.03 -8.00 4.96
N ASN A 10 -12.07 -8.75 5.54
CA ASN A 10 -10.75 -8.21 5.87
C ASN A 10 -9.99 -7.72 4.64
N ALA A 11 -10.09 -8.42 3.51
CA ALA A 11 -9.50 -7.97 2.25
C ALA A 11 -10.14 -6.66 1.76
N PHE A 12 -11.45 -6.51 1.88
CA PHE A 12 -12.16 -5.28 1.52
C PHE A 12 -11.76 -4.10 2.42
N VAL A 13 -11.64 -4.34 3.73
CA VAL A 13 -11.16 -3.35 4.70
C VAL A 13 -9.74 -2.91 4.38
N LEU A 14 -8.85 -3.84 4.01
CA LEU A 14 -7.48 -3.51 3.62
C LEU A 14 -7.45 -2.67 2.33
N LEU A 15 -8.22 -3.04 1.32
CA LEU A 15 -8.29 -2.28 0.07
C LEU A 15 -8.79 -0.86 0.33
N PHE A 16 -9.81 -0.71 1.18
CA PHE A 16 -10.30 0.59 1.60
C PHE A 16 -9.24 1.39 2.35
N LEU A 17 -8.49 0.77 3.27
CA LEU A 17 -7.37 1.39 3.97
C LEU A 17 -6.29 1.89 2.99
N CYS A 18 -5.85 1.05 2.04
CA CYS A 18 -4.89 1.44 1.01
C CYS A 18 -5.41 2.65 0.21
N GLY A 19 -6.66 2.61 -0.21
CA GLY A 19 -7.29 3.71 -0.95
C GLY A 19 -7.29 5.03 -0.17
N ASN A 20 -7.59 4.99 1.14
CA ASN A 20 -7.54 6.17 1.99
C ASN A 20 -6.12 6.73 2.13
N ILE A 21 -5.11 5.86 2.24
CA ILE A 21 -3.71 6.28 2.31
C ILE A 21 -3.32 6.96 1.00
N ILE A 22 -3.62 6.35 -0.16
CA ILE A 22 -3.34 6.91 -1.48
C ILE A 22 -3.99 8.29 -1.63
N ILE A 23 -5.28 8.43 -1.30
CA ILE A 23 -6.00 9.71 -1.39
C ILE A 23 -5.35 10.75 -0.48
N THR A 24 -4.98 10.37 0.75
CA THR A 24 -4.33 11.27 1.72
C THR A 24 -3.01 11.80 1.19
N PHE A 25 -2.13 10.93 0.69
CA PHE A 25 -0.83 11.33 0.14
C PHE A 25 -0.98 12.11 -1.17
N THR A 26 -1.94 11.75 -2.02
CA THR A 26 -2.30 12.52 -3.22
C THR A 26 -2.62 13.98 -2.87
N VAL A 27 -3.46 14.21 -1.86
CA VAL A 27 -3.79 15.58 -1.39
C VAL A 27 -2.55 16.30 -0.85
N ILE A 28 -1.66 15.60 -0.14
CA ILE A 28 -0.39 16.17 0.35
C ILE A 28 0.49 16.61 -0.83
N TYR A 29 0.64 15.78 -1.86
CA TYR A 29 1.45 16.14 -3.03
C TYR A 29 0.89 17.33 -3.81
N ILE A 30 -0.43 17.40 -3.99
CA ILE A 30 -1.07 18.55 -4.62
C ILE A 30 -0.84 19.81 -3.79
N CYS A 31 -0.93 19.70 -2.47
CA CYS A 31 -0.64 20.82 -1.57
C CYS A 31 0.83 21.29 -1.73
N LEU A 32 1.78 20.36 -1.86
CA LEU A 32 3.18 20.70 -2.12
C LEU A 32 3.41 21.35 -3.48
N ASP A 33 2.69 20.92 -4.52
CA ASP A 33 2.77 21.50 -5.86
C ASP A 33 2.20 22.93 -5.88
N ILE A 34 1.06 23.17 -5.22
CA ILE A 34 0.46 24.51 -5.06
C ILE A 34 1.39 25.46 -4.30
N LEU A 35 2.11 24.96 -3.29
CA LEU A 35 3.09 25.74 -2.53
C LEU A 35 4.40 25.99 -3.30
N GLY A 36 4.59 25.34 -4.46
CA GLY A 36 5.83 25.41 -5.24
C GLY A 36 7.04 24.81 -4.52
N LEU A 37 6.81 23.90 -3.57
CA LEU A 37 7.85 23.23 -2.78
C LEU A 37 8.18 21.82 -3.28
N GLY A 38 7.34 21.27 -4.14
CA GLY A 38 7.62 19.97 -4.73
C GLY A 38 6.66 19.63 -5.83
N LYS A 39 7.21 19.17 -6.95
CA LYS A 39 6.46 18.84 -8.16
C LYS A 39 6.64 17.39 -8.55
N ILE A 40 5.55 16.80 -9.05
CA ILE A 40 5.56 15.47 -9.66
C ILE A 40 5.64 15.64 -11.18
N VAL A 41 6.74 15.16 -11.76
CA VAL A 41 7.07 15.34 -13.18
C VAL A 41 6.97 13.99 -13.91
N GLU A 42 6.34 14.02 -15.07
CA GLU A 42 6.22 12.90 -16.01
C GLU A 42 7.26 13.03 -17.13
N HIS A 43 7.96 11.93 -17.42
CA HIS A 43 9.00 11.92 -18.47
C HIS A 43 8.45 11.64 -19.87
N HIS A 44 7.24 11.09 -19.97
CA HIS A 44 6.59 10.74 -21.24
C HIS A 44 5.24 11.44 -21.37
N PRO A 45 5.19 12.76 -21.62
CA PRO A 45 3.92 13.46 -21.76
C PRO A 45 3.18 12.92 -23.00
N THR A 46 2.17 12.07 -22.79
CA THR A 46 1.20 11.76 -23.83
C THR A 46 0.37 13.02 -24.06
N THR A 47 0.49 13.60 -25.26
CA THR A 47 -0.30 14.74 -25.78
C THR A 47 -1.79 14.38 -25.91
N ILE A 48 -2.46 14.11 -24.79
CA ILE A 48 -3.90 14.02 -24.72
C ILE A 48 -4.37 15.37 -24.20
N TYR A 49 -5.17 16.07 -25.00
CA TYR A 49 -5.77 17.37 -24.66
C TYR A 49 -6.92 17.18 -23.66
N THR A 50 -6.61 16.71 -22.47
CA THR A 50 -7.50 16.68 -21.33
C THR A 50 -7.38 17.97 -20.53
N THR A 51 -8.38 18.28 -19.71
CA THR A 51 -8.36 19.50 -18.89
C THR A 51 -7.18 19.43 -17.92
N VAL A 52 -6.26 20.39 -18.01
CA VAL A 52 -4.97 20.45 -17.28
C VAL A 52 -5.03 20.01 -15.82
N TRP A 53 -6.13 20.31 -15.11
CA TRP A 53 -6.34 19.94 -13.71
C TRP A 53 -6.63 18.45 -13.46
N MET A 54 -7.42 17.79 -14.34
CA MET A 54 -7.73 16.37 -14.17
C MET A 54 -6.51 15.49 -14.44
N ASP A 55 -5.69 15.86 -15.41
CA ASP A 55 -4.45 15.12 -15.71
C ASP A 55 -3.47 15.20 -14.55
N ASP A 56 -3.37 16.36 -13.91
CA ASP A 56 -2.52 16.58 -12.74
C ASP A 56 -2.94 15.74 -11.54
N LEU A 57 -4.25 15.70 -11.27
CA LEU A 57 -4.86 14.86 -10.24
C LEU A 57 -4.61 13.37 -10.50
N ILE A 58 -4.86 12.89 -11.73
CA ILE A 58 -4.70 11.48 -12.09
C ILE A 58 -3.22 11.08 -12.00
N ARG A 59 -2.31 11.92 -12.49
CA ARG A 59 -0.86 11.67 -12.42
C ARG A 59 -0.38 11.60 -10.96
N THR A 60 -0.82 12.52 -10.13
CA THR A 60 -0.42 12.57 -8.71
C THR A 60 -0.99 11.38 -7.94
N LEU A 61 -2.23 10.98 -8.23
CA LEU A 61 -2.85 9.80 -7.65
C LEU A 61 -2.16 8.51 -8.08
N TYR A 62 -1.82 8.42 -9.37
CA TYR A 62 -1.02 7.32 -9.91
C TYR A 62 0.34 7.23 -9.22
N PHE A 63 1.04 8.36 -9.05
CA PHE A 63 2.32 8.43 -8.36
C PHE A 63 2.23 7.92 -6.91
N SER A 64 1.22 8.34 -6.17
CA SER A 64 0.97 7.86 -4.80
C SER A 64 0.71 6.34 -4.77
N ALA A 65 -0.11 5.82 -5.69
CA ALA A 65 -0.40 4.39 -5.77
C ALA A 65 0.86 3.54 -6.04
N ILE A 66 1.67 3.90 -7.05
CA ILE A 66 2.90 3.15 -7.37
C ILE A 66 3.97 3.27 -6.28
N THR A 67 3.95 4.37 -5.51
CA THR A 67 4.86 4.59 -4.37
C THR A 67 4.44 3.75 -3.16
N LEU A 68 3.15 3.77 -2.80
CA LEU A 68 2.62 2.98 -1.68
C LEU A 68 2.78 1.48 -1.93
N PHE A 69 2.54 1.01 -3.15
CA PHE A 69 2.73 -0.39 -3.51
C PHE A 69 4.18 -0.75 -3.85
N SER A 70 5.12 0.20 -3.75
CA SER A 70 6.54 -0.01 -4.08
C SER A 70 6.76 -0.57 -5.49
N VAL A 71 5.89 -0.23 -6.44
CA VAL A 71 6.02 -0.61 -7.85
C VAL A 71 7.02 0.29 -8.55
N GLY A 72 6.85 1.61 -8.41
CA GLY A 72 7.80 2.63 -8.84
C GLY A 72 8.35 2.46 -10.26
N TYR A 73 7.50 2.49 -11.31
CA TYR A 73 7.92 2.31 -12.70
C TYR A 73 8.99 3.32 -13.18
N GLY A 74 9.06 4.50 -12.56
CA GLY A 74 10.06 5.53 -12.86
C GLY A 74 9.69 6.47 -14.02
N ASP A 75 8.50 6.29 -14.58
CA ASP A 75 7.85 7.20 -15.55
C ASP A 75 7.49 8.55 -14.93
N VAL A 76 7.05 8.51 -13.66
CA VAL A 76 6.69 9.66 -12.86
C VAL A 76 7.60 9.73 -11.64
N THR A 77 8.21 10.91 -11.42
CA THR A 77 9.21 11.09 -10.35
C THR A 77 8.94 12.34 -9.52
N PRO A 78 9.16 12.29 -8.19
CA PRO A 78 9.02 13.43 -7.32
C PRO A 78 10.31 14.28 -7.32
N PHE A 79 10.14 15.59 -7.30
CA PHE A 79 11.22 16.55 -7.14
C PHE A 79 11.11 17.30 -5.81
N GLU A 80 12.24 17.85 -5.35
CA GLU A 80 12.33 18.71 -4.16
C GLU A 80 11.76 18.04 -2.89
N TRP A 81 10.83 18.68 -2.17
CA TRP A 81 10.27 18.18 -0.92
C TRP A 81 9.33 16.98 -1.10
N SER A 82 8.76 16.79 -2.30
CA SER A 82 7.95 15.60 -2.60
C SER A 82 8.75 14.30 -2.48
N ARG A 83 10.09 14.35 -2.58
CA ARG A 83 10.95 13.19 -2.34
C ARG A 83 10.89 12.70 -0.88
N MET A 84 10.89 13.62 0.08
CA MET A 84 10.82 13.26 1.49
C MET A 84 9.47 12.63 1.83
N VAL A 85 8.39 13.17 1.25
CA VAL A 85 7.05 12.60 1.40
C VAL A 85 6.96 11.21 0.76
N ALA A 86 7.54 11.00 -0.43
CA ALA A 86 7.58 9.69 -1.08
C ALA A 86 8.35 8.63 -0.28
N ILE A 87 9.40 9.02 0.43
CA ILE A 87 10.13 8.12 1.35
C ILE A 87 9.22 7.70 2.52
N ILE A 88 8.46 8.64 3.08
CA ILE A 88 7.52 8.34 4.17
C ILE A 88 6.40 7.42 3.67
N GLU A 89 5.82 7.74 2.51
CA GLU A 89 4.76 6.94 1.88
C GLU A 89 5.21 5.51 1.58
N SER A 90 6.38 5.34 0.96
CA SER A 90 6.94 4.01 0.68
C SER A 90 7.25 3.23 1.96
N THR A 91 7.65 3.90 3.05
CA THR A 91 7.82 3.26 4.37
C THR A 91 6.50 2.71 4.89
N VAL A 92 5.41 3.48 4.78
CA VAL A 92 4.05 3.02 5.14
C VAL A 92 3.65 1.83 4.27
N GLY A 93 3.92 1.92 2.97
CA GLY A 93 3.69 0.86 2.00
C GLY A 93 4.39 -0.45 2.36
N TYR A 94 5.63 -0.38 2.82
CA TYR A 94 6.41 -1.54 3.25
C TYR A 94 5.91 -2.18 4.56
N ILE A 95 5.37 -1.38 5.48
CA ILE A 95 4.80 -1.87 6.74
C ILE A 95 3.50 -2.65 6.51
N LEU A 96 2.72 -2.26 5.50
CA LEU A 96 1.42 -2.87 5.20
C LEU A 96 1.46 -4.41 5.05
N PRO A 97 2.28 -5.01 4.17
CA PRO A 97 2.39 -6.46 4.04
C PRO A 97 2.85 -7.13 5.32
N ALA A 98 3.79 -6.53 6.07
CA ALA A 98 4.26 -7.07 7.34
C ALA A 98 3.12 -7.18 8.39
N VAL A 99 2.28 -6.15 8.49
CA VAL A 99 1.11 -6.14 9.38
C VAL A 99 0.09 -7.20 8.96
N ILE A 100 -0.20 -7.32 7.66
CA ILE A 100 -1.11 -8.34 7.12
C ILE A 100 -0.59 -9.73 7.49
N THR A 101 0.67 -10.03 7.21
CA THR A 101 1.28 -11.33 7.53
C THR A 101 1.23 -11.62 9.03
N ALA A 102 1.52 -10.65 9.89
CA ALA A 102 1.46 -10.83 11.34
C ALA A 102 0.03 -11.14 11.82
N GLN A 103 -1.00 -10.49 11.26
CA GLN A 103 -2.40 -10.78 11.58
C GLN A 103 -2.81 -12.19 11.14
N TYR A 104 -2.46 -12.58 9.91
CA TYR A 104 -2.72 -13.93 9.42
C TYR A 104 -1.99 -15.01 10.24
N LEU A 105 -0.75 -14.74 10.67
CA LEU A 105 0.00 -15.66 11.51
C LEU A 105 -0.63 -15.82 12.90
N ARG A 106 -1.12 -14.72 13.50
CA ARG A 106 -1.87 -14.79 14.78
C ARG A 106 -3.14 -15.62 14.67
N LEU A 107 -3.86 -15.52 13.54
CA LEU A 107 -5.03 -16.36 13.25
C LEU A 107 -4.65 -17.85 13.10
N PHE A 108 -3.47 -18.14 12.54
CA PHE A 108 -3.00 -19.51 12.32
C PHE A 108 -2.33 -20.16 13.55
N SER A 109 -1.69 -19.35 14.40
CA SER A 109 -0.89 -19.79 15.55
C SER A 109 -1.61 -20.80 16.49
N PRO A 110 -2.89 -20.59 16.89
CA PRO A 110 -3.60 -21.56 17.74
C PRO A 110 -3.78 -22.94 17.09
N ARG A 111 -3.82 -22.99 15.76
CA ARG A 111 -3.95 -24.24 14.99
C ARG A 111 -2.63 -24.98 14.87
N MET A 112 -1.54 -24.24 14.65
CA MET A 112 -0.20 -24.82 14.58
C MET A 112 0.24 -25.43 15.90
N GLU A 113 -0.04 -24.74 17.02
CA GLU A 113 0.26 -25.28 18.35
C GLU A 113 -0.44 -26.63 18.60
N LYS A 114 -1.69 -26.76 18.15
CA LYS A 114 -2.46 -28.01 18.26
C LYS A 114 -1.86 -29.14 17.42
N TRP A 115 -1.44 -28.86 16.18
CA TRP A 115 -0.76 -29.84 15.32
C TRP A 115 0.59 -30.28 15.88
N PHE A 116 1.38 -29.34 16.42
CA PHE A 116 2.66 -29.63 17.06
C PHE A 116 2.49 -30.49 18.32
N LYS A 117 1.46 -30.24 19.13
CA LYS A 117 1.14 -31.09 20.30
C LYS A 117 0.69 -32.50 19.88
N MET A 118 -0.16 -32.63 18.87
CA MET A 118 -0.62 -33.94 18.37
C MET A 118 0.55 -34.80 17.86
N GLY A 119 1.47 -34.22 17.07
CA GLY A 119 2.65 -34.95 16.58
C GLY A 119 3.62 -35.41 17.68
N ASN A 120 3.62 -34.75 18.84
CA ASN A 120 4.45 -35.13 19.99
C ASN A 120 3.78 -36.18 20.88
N GLU A 121 2.45 -36.23 20.93
CA GLU A 121 1.72 -37.29 21.66
C GLU A 121 1.79 -38.64 20.94
N ASP A 122 1.73 -38.65 19.60
CA ASP A 122 1.89 -39.88 18.82
C ASP A 122 3.30 -40.49 18.95
N LYS A 123 4.32 -39.67 19.20
CA LYS A 123 5.69 -40.14 19.50
C LYS A 123 5.87 -40.67 20.92
N LYS A 124 5.00 -40.31 21.86
CA LYS A 124 5.06 -40.80 23.25
C LYS A 124 4.34 -42.13 23.46
N LYS A 125 3.47 -42.54 22.52
CA LYS A 125 2.71 -43.80 22.57
C LYS A 125 3.36 -44.95 21.80
N LYS A 126 4.53 -44.72 21.19
CA LYS A 126 5.33 -45.70 20.46
C LYS A 126 6.64 -45.94 21.20
#